data_AF-A0A7J9ESU5-F1
#
_entry.id   AF-A0A7J9ESU5-F1
#
_cell.length_a   1.000
_cell.length_b   1.000
_cell.length_c   1.000
_cell.angle_alpha   90.00
_cell.angle_beta   90.00
_cell.angle_gamma   90.00
#
_symmetry.space_group_name_H-M   'P 1'
#
loop_
_entity.id
_entity.type
_entity.pdbx_description
1 polymer ?
#
loop_
_entity_poly.entity_id
_entity_poly.type
_entity_poly.pdbx_seq_one_letter_code
_entity_poly.pdbx_strand_id
1 'polypeptide(L)' 'MLMRPESPPHFKRFYVCFEALKKGWKEGCRPILGLDGCFLKGPFKGKLLATVGINGNYQ' A
#
# COMPACT_ATOMS: atom_id res chain seq x y z
N MET A 1 36.27 -15.54 -8.99
CA MET A 1 35.14 -14.69 -8.57
C MET A 1 34.35 -14.37 -9.83
N LEU A 2 33.28 -15.10 -10.12
CA LEU A 2 32.50 -14.89 -11.35
C LEU A 2 31.64 -13.63 -11.17
N MET A 3 31.86 -12.63 -12.04
CA MET A 3 30.96 -11.48 -12.13
C MET A 3 29.59 -12.00 -12.60
N ARG A 4 28.57 -11.85 -11.74
CA ARG A 4 27.19 -12.13 -12.14
C ARG A 4 26.74 -11.00 -13.08
N PRO A 5 26.03 -11.30 -14.18
CA PRO A 5 25.47 -10.24 -15.00
C PRO A 5 24.56 -9.38 -14.12
N GLU A 6 24.75 -8.05 -14.16
CA GLU A 6 23.87 -7.12 -13.47
C GLU A 6 22.44 -7.39 -13.93
N SER A 7 21.57 -7.78 -13.00
CA SER A 7 20.18 -8.07 -13.32
C SER A 7 19.49 -6.78 -13.77
N PRO A 8 18.54 -6.85 -14.72
CA PRO A 8 17.78 -5.67 -15.11
C PRO A 8 17.12 -5.03 -13.88
N PRO A 9 16.99 -3.69 -13.84
CA PRO A 9 16.31 -3.02 -12.74
C PRO A 9 14.91 -3.62 -12.55
N HIS A 10 14.66 -4.21 -11.37
CA HIS A 10 13.34 -4.71 -11.03
C HIS A 10 12.63 -3.71 -10.14
N PHE A 11 11.37 -3.42 -10.50
CA PHE A 11 10.50 -2.64 -9.66
C PHE A 11 10.09 -3.44 -8.44
N LYS A 12 10.38 -2.93 -7.23
CA LYS A 12 9.97 -3.55 -5.96
C LYS A 12 8.56 -3.12 -5.58
N ARG A 13 8.40 -1.83 -5.25
CA ARG A 13 7.18 -1.23 -4.68
C ARG A 13 7.19 0.27 -4.96
N PHE A 14 6.00 0.86 -5.12
CA PHE A 14 5.81 2.31 -5.01
C PHE A 14 4.69 2.59 -4.01
N TYR A 15 4.74 3.76 -3.40
CA TYR A 15 3.71 4.27 -2.52
C TYR A 15 3.30 5.66 -3.02
N VAL A 16 2.01 5.89 -3.17
CA VAL A 16 1.43 7.19 -3.51
C VAL A 16 0.33 7.51 -2.52
N CYS A 17 0.31 8.74 -2.00
CA CYS A 17 -0.67 9.20 -1.04
C CYS A 17 -0.70 10.73 -1.03
N PHE A 18 -1.86 11.31 -0.78
CA PHE A 18 -1.98 12.74 -0.53
C PHE A 18 -1.33 13.09 0.82
N GLU A 19 -0.56 14.17 0.86
CA GLU A 19 0.15 14.59 2.08
C GLU A 19 -0.81 14.79 3.26
N ALA A 20 -2.02 15.31 3.01
CA ALA A 20 -3.05 15.47 4.03
C ALA A 20 -3.52 14.13 4.64
N LEU A 21 -3.69 13.08 3.82
CA LEU A 21 -4.06 11.74 4.30
C LEU A 21 -2.93 11.13 5.14
N LYS A 22 -1.68 11.30 4.71
CA LYS A 22 -0.51 10.83 5.46
C LYS A 22 -0.40 11.51 6.83
N LYS A 23 -0.63 12.83 6.90
CA LYS A 23 -0.63 13.59 8.17
C LYS A 23 -1.79 13.18 9.07
N GLY A 24 -3.02 13.17 8.55
CA GLY A 24 -4.20 12.74 9.31
C GLY A 24 -4.10 11.31 9.84
N TRP A 25 -3.50 10.40 9.07
CA TRP A 25 -3.21 9.04 9.53
C TRP A 25 -2.25 9.01 10.72
N LYS A 26 -1.15 9.78 10.64
CA LYS A 26 -0.15 9.86 11.72
C LYS A 26 -0.68 10.53 12.98
N GLU A 27 -1.55 11.52 12.82
CA GLU A 27 -2.01 12.38 13.91
C GLU A 27 -3.27 11.85 14.60
N GLY A 28 -4.16 11.14 13.88
CA GLY A 28 -5.52 10.87 14.38
C GLY A 28 -6.09 9.48 14.12
N CYS A 29 -5.47 8.63 13.31
CA CYS A 29 -6.05 7.30 13.07
C CYS A 29 -5.78 6.34 14.23
N ARG A 30 -6.87 5.85 14.85
CA ARG A 30 -6.84 4.72 15.77
C ARG A 30 -6.31 3.48 15.03
N PRO A 31 -5.62 2.54 15.70
CA PRO A 31 -5.08 1.32 15.09
C PRO A 31 -6.17 0.28 14.74
N ILE A 32 -7.29 0.72 14.14
CA ILE A 32 -8.31 -0.18 13.60
C ILE A 32 -8.20 -0.10 12.07
N LEU A 33 -7.40 -1.02 11.54
CA LEU A 33 -7.21 -1.21 10.12
C LEU A 33 -8.01 -2.41 9.65
N GLY A 34 -9.11 -2.15 8.95
CA GLY A 34 -9.74 -3.18 8.12
C GLY A 34 -8.90 -3.34 6.85
N LEU A 35 -8.21 -4.46 6.71
CA LEU A 35 -7.47 -4.81 5.51
C LEU A 35 -8.28 -5.83 4.71
N ASP A 36 -8.79 -5.41 3.56
CA ASP A 36 -9.42 -6.30 2.59
C ASP A 36 -8.49 -6.50 1.39
N GLY A 37 -8.53 -7.67 0.78
CA GLY A 37 -7.66 -8.05 -0.31
C GLY A 37 -8.41 -8.77 -1.41
N CYS A 38 -8.34 -8.27 -2.65
CA CYS A 38 -8.86 -8.97 -3.82
C CYS A 38 -7.73 -9.42 -4.75
N PHE A 39 -7.95 -10.55 -5.43
CA PHE A 39 -7.04 -11.03 -6.46
C PHE A 39 -7.34 -10.32 -7.78
N LEU A 40 -6.32 -9.71 -8.37
CA LEU A 40 -6.42 -9.09 -9.69
C LEU A 40 -6.50 -10.17 -10.77
N LYS A 41 -7.55 -10.14 -11.59
CA LYS A 41 -7.77 -11.07 -12.73
C LYS A 41 -7.23 -10.55 -14.06
N GLY A 42 -6.48 -9.44 -14.06
CA GLY A 42 -5.92 -8.81 -15.26
C GLY A 42 -4.56 -9.37 -15.70
N PRO A 43 -3.96 -8.80 -16.77
CA PRO A 43 -2.63 -9.19 -17.26
C PRO A 43 -1.54 -9.02 -16.19
N PHE A 44 -1.75 -8.10 -15.25
CA PHE A 44 -0.92 -7.92 -14.07
C PHE A 44 -1.55 -8.65 -12.89
N LYS A 45 -1.10 -9.88 -12.66
CA LYS A 45 -1.51 -10.71 -11.52
C LYS A 45 -1.01 -10.08 -10.22
N GLY A 46 -1.81 -10.13 -9.16
CA GLY A 46 -1.43 -9.59 -7.85
C GLY A 46 -2.56 -9.61 -6.84
N LYS A 47 -2.26 -9.20 -5.61
CA LYS A 47 -3.25 -8.91 -4.57
C LYS A 47 -3.35 -7.40 -4.42
N LEU A 48 -4.54 -6.86 -4.65
CA LEU A 48 -4.82 -5.47 -4.30
C LEU A 48 -5.31 -5.46 -2.85
N LEU A 49 -4.55 -4.81 -1.98
CA LEU A 49 -4.93 -4.60 -0.59
C LEU A 49 -5.55 -3.21 -0.47
N ALA A 50 -6.77 -3.15 0.02
CA ALA A 50 -7.46 -1.92 0.37
C ALA A 50 -7.53 -1.81 1.89
N THR A 51 -7.30 -0.60 2.39
CA THR A 51 -7.32 -0.32 3.82
C THR A 51 -8.41 0.69 4.09
N VAL A 52 -9.40 0.30 4.89
CA VAL A 52 -10.50 1.18 5.32
C VAL A 52 -10.29 1.51 6.79
N GLY A 53 -10.24 2.81 7.10
CA GLY A 53 -10.15 3.33 8.47
C GLY A 53 -11.47 3.99 8.86
N ILE A 54 -11.92 3.74 10.09
CA ILE A 54 -13.02 4.50 10.69
C ILE A 54 -12.41 5.73 11.34
N ASN A 55 -12.75 6.92 10.86
CA ASN A 55 -12.41 8.15 11.56
C ASN A 55 -13.40 8.37 12.71
N GLY A 56 -12.96 9.03 13.78
CA GLY A 56 -13.78 9.28 14.97
C GLY A 56 -14.87 10.34 14.76
N ASN A 57 -15.46 10.43 13.58
CA ASN A 57 -16.56 11.35 13.29
C ASN A 57 -17.91 10.64 13.51
N TYR A 58 -18.13 10.16 14.72
CA TYR A 58 -19.47 9.83 15.20
C TYR A 58 -19.98 11.09 15.92
N GLN A 59 -20.68 11.94 15.19
CA GLN A 59 -21.55 12.96 15.77
C GLN A 59 -23.00 12.49 15.68
#